data_AF-A0A3E1EAD5-F1
#
_entry.id   AF-A0A3E1EAD5-F1
#
_cell.length_a   1.000
_cell.length_b   1.000
_cell.length_c   1.000
_cell.angle_alpha   90.00
_cell.angle_beta   90.00
_cell.angle_gamma   90.00
#
_symmetry.space_group_name_H-M   'P 1'
#
loop_
_entity.id
_entity.type
_entity.pdbx_description
1 polymer ?
#
loop_
_entity_poly.entity_id
_entity_poly.type
_entity_poly.pdbx_seq_one_letter_code
_entity_poly.pdbx_strand_id
1 'polypeptide(L)'
;MFANLLQLITRRPPPDYEHRFVQEIRVKQRSPRNPRIEQAIAAGWVLIVIKSFLVVWLVGKYHLNFHAGWIIGPTVISALLCTAVYFWRD
;
A
#
# COMPACT_ATOMS: atom_id res chain seq x y z
N MET A 1 36.52 8.54 -24.59
CA MET A 1 35.36 8.35 -23.68
C MET A 1 35.72 8.39 -22.19
N PHE A 2 36.93 8.01 -21.76
CA PHE A 2 37.36 8.04 -20.34
C PHE A 2 37.46 9.45 -19.70
N ALA A 3 37.58 10.52 -20.50
CA ALA A 3 37.67 11.89 -19.99
C ALA A 3 36.42 12.35 -19.21
N ASN A 4 35.24 11.86 -19.60
CA ASN A 4 33.97 12.19 -18.92
C ASN A 4 33.88 11.56 -17.50
N LEU A 5 34.50 10.40 -17.28
CA LEU A 5 34.52 9.74 -15.97
C LEU A 5 35.42 10.46 -14.97
N LEU A 6 36.58 10.95 -15.42
CA LEU A 6 37.49 11.76 -14.59
C LEU A 6 36.86 13.10 -14.19
N GLN A 7 36.06 13.73 -15.06
CA GLN A 7 35.32 14.95 -14.72
C GLN A 7 34.27 14.74 -13.63
N LEU A 8 33.59 13.59 -13.64
CA LEU A 8 32.56 13.26 -12.64
C LEU A 8 33.17 13.07 -11.23
N ILE A 9 34.37 12.50 -11.17
CA ILE A 9 35.13 12.32 -9.92
C ILE A 9 35.73 13.63 -9.41
N THR A 10 36.10 14.54 -10.32
CA THR A 10 36.85 15.76 -9.99
C THR A 10 35.95 16.95 -9.64
N ARG A 11 34.60 16.84 -9.74
CA ARG A 11 33.63 17.89 -9.36
C ARG A 11 34.04 19.31 -9.80
N ARG A 12 34.59 19.48 -11.01
CA ARG A 12 34.78 20.83 -11.59
C ARG A 12 33.51 21.20 -12.36
N PRO A 13 32.72 22.19 -11.91
CA PRO A 13 31.57 22.66 -12.66
C PRO A 13 32.03 23.41 -13.94
N PRO A 14 31.45 23.13 -15.11
CA PRO A 14 31.60 23.98 -16.30
C PRO A 14 30.97 25.36 -16.04
N PRO A 15 31.56 26.46 -16.56
CA PRO A 15 31.10 27.82 -16.30
C PRO A 15 29.77 28.22 -16.96
N ASP A 16 29.04 27.28 -17.58
CA ASP A 16 27.91 27.59 -18.48
C ASP A 16 26.56 26.96 -18.05
N TYR A 17 26.31 26.90 -16.74
CA TYR A 17 25.05 26.45 -16.16
C TYR A 17 24.09 27.58 -15.75
N GLU A 18 24.25 28.78 -16.31
CA GLU A 18 23.50 29.98 -15.90
C GLU A 18 22.02 30.00 -16.36
N HIS A 19 21.51 29.08 -17.20
CA HIS A 19 20.19 29.30 -17.85
C HIS A 19 19.07 28.29 -17.59
N ARG A 20 19.23 27.31 -16.70
CA ARG A 20 18.08 26.49 -16.23
C ARG A 20 18.24 26.08 -14.78
N PHE A 21 18.23 27.07 -13.89
CA PHE A 21 17.98 26.83 -12.47
C PHE A 21 16.55 26.33 -12.32
N VAL A 22 16.37 25.01 -12.33
CA VAL A 22 15.07 24.40 -12.00
C VAL A 22 14.86 24.62 -10.51
N GLN A 23 14.16 25.72 -10.20
CA GLN A 23 14.10 26.31 -8.87
C GLN A 23 13.33 25.47 -7.85
N GLU A 24 12.48 24.52 -8.25
CA GLU A 24 11.90 23.54 -7.35
C GLU A 24 11.11 22.50 -8.15
N ILE A 25 11.56 21.24 -8.17
CA ILE A 25 10.71 20.12 -8.58
C ILE A 25 10.06 19.58 -7.30
N ARG A 26 8.96 20.20 -6.85
CA ARG A 26 8.02 19.55 -5.94
C ARG A 26 7.23 18.50 -6.70
N VAL A 27 7.85 17.37 -7.01
CA VAL A 27 7.09 16.20 -7.44
C VAL A 27 6.61 15.49 -6.18
N LYS A 28 5.52 15.99 -5.61
CA LYS A 28 4.63 15.16 -4.80
C LYS A 28 3.74 14.41 -5.78
N GLN A 29 4.32 13.52 -6.59
CA GLN A 29 3.54 12.56 -7.37
C GLN A 29 2.97 11.56 -6.38
N ARG A 30 1.85 11.95 -5.77
CA ARG A 30 0.94 10.97 -5.20
C ARG A 30 0.51 10.12 -6.38
N SER A 31 0.98 8.87 -6.43
CA SER A 31 0.66 7.97 -7.53
C SER A 31 -0.86 7.97 -7.69
N PRO A 32 -1.41 8.11 -8.91
CA PRO A 32 -2.86 8.09 -9.09
C PRO A 32 -3.39 6.77 -8.52
N ARG A 33 -4.17 6.84 -7.43
CA ARG A 33 -4.76 5.68 -6.76
C ARG A 33 -5.52 4.88 -7.80
N ASN A 34 -5.13 3.61 -7.98
CA ASN A 34 -5.77 2.75 -8.96
C ASN A 34 -7.14 2.33 -8.39
N PRO A 35 -8.26 2.78 -8.98
CA PRO A 35 -9.60 2.49 -8.44
C PRO A 35 -9.89 0.99 -8.39
N ARG A 36 -9.21 0.18 -9.20
CA ARG A 36 -9.33 -1.28 -9.19
C ARG A 36 -8.81 -1.90 -7.89
N ILE A 37 -7.74 -1.35 -7.32
CA ILE A 37 -7.17 -1.87 -6.07
C ILE A 37 -8.07 -1.52 -4.90
N GLU A 38 -8.63 -0.31 -4.87
CA GLU A 38 -9.62 0.08 -3.86
C GLU A 38 -10.87 -0.78 -3.92
N GLN A 39 -11.36 -1.08 -5.13
CA GLN A 39 -12.48 -2.00 -5.34
C GLN A 39 -12.15 -3.43 -4.88
N ALA A 40 -10.93 -3.91 -5.12
CA ALA A 40 -10.50 -5.23 -4.65
C ALA A 40 -10.43 -5.30 -3.11
N ILE A 41 -9.91 -4.24 -2.46
CA ILE A 41 -9.90 -4.13 -0.99
C ILE A 41 -11.34 -4.11 -0.46
N ALA A 42 -12.22 -3.30 -1.05
CA ALA A 42 -13.63 -3.21 -0.65
C ALA A 42 -14.36 -4.56 -0.83
N ALA A 43 -14.17 -5.23 -1.97
CA ALA A 43 -14.73 -6.55 -2.23
C ALA A 43 -14.19 -7.60 -1.23
N GLY A 44 -12.90 -7.54 -0.89
CA GLY A 44 -12.29 -8.36 0.15
C GLY A 44 -12.93 -8.17 1.51
N TRP A 45 -13.19 -6.92 1.91
CA TRP A 45 -13.91 -6.60 3.15
C TRP A 45 -15.33 -7.16 3.16
N VAL A 46 -16.08 -7.01 2.07
CA VAL A 46 -17.43 -7.58 1.94
C VAL A 46 -17.39 -9.10 2.08
N LEU A 47 -16.43 -9.77 1.43
CA LEU A 47 -16.27 -11.22 1.51
C LEU A 47 -15.96 -11.68 2.94
N ILE A 48 -15.11 -10.94 3.67
CA ILE A 48 -14.78 -11.23 5.07
C ILE A 48 -16.00 -11.10 5.97
N VAL A 49 -16.82 -10.06 5.78
CA VAL A 49 -18.07 -9.86 6.55
C VAL A 49 -19.03 -11.02 6.29
N ILE A 50 -19.26 -11.38 5.03
CA ILE A 50 -20.13 -12.51 4.66
C ILE A 50 -19.63 -13.81 5.29
N LYS A 51 -18.33 -14.13 5.14
CA LYS A 51 -17.72 -15.32 5.75
C LYS A 51 -17.89 -15.32 7.27
N SER A 52 -17.64 -14.19 7.91
CA SER A 52 -17.72 -14.07 9.38
C SER A 52 -19.15 -14.28 9.87
N PHE A 53 -20.14 -13.72 9.17
CA PHE A 53 -21.55 -13.95 9.45
C PHE A 53 -21.93 -15.44 9.30
N LEU A 54 -21.47 -16.09 8.23
CA LEU A 54 -21.67 -17.53 8.05
C LEU A 54 -21.07 -18.35 9.19
N VAL A 55 -19.85 -18.02 9.65
CA VAL A 55 -19.22 -18.72 10.78
C VAL A 55 -20.02 -18.54 12.06
N VAL A 56 -20.48 -17.33 12.39
CA VAL A 56 -21.33 -17.09 13.58
C VAL A 56 -22.64 -17.85 13.48
N TRP A 57 -23.30 -17.80 12.31
CA TRP A 57 -24.54 -18.53 12.07
C TRP A 57 -24.36 -20.04 12.21
N LEU A 58 -23.27 -20.58 11.68
CA LEU A 58 -22.95 -22.01 11.75
C LEU A 58 -22.72 -22.44 13.21
N VAL A 59 -21.96 -21.66 13.97
CA VAL A 59 -21.70 -21.93 15.39
C VAL A 59 -23.00 -21.91 16.21
N GLY A 60 -23.87 -20.92 15.95
CA GLY A 60 -25.18 -20.83 16.60
C GLY A 60 -26.11 -21.99 16.22
N LYS A 61 -26.15 -22.36 14.93
CA LYS A 61 -27.03 -23.44 14.42
C LYS A 61 -26.62 -24.83 14.92
N TYR A 62 -25.32 -25.10 15.04
CA TYR A 62 -24.80 -26.41 15.40
C TYR A 62 -24.36 -26.51 16.87
N HIS A 63 -24.62 -25.48 17.69
CA HIS A 63 -24.22 -25.41 19.11
C HIS A 63 -22.78 -25.86 19.35
N LEU A 64 -21.87 -25.41 18.48
CA LEU A 64 -20.47 -25.81 18.56
C LEU A 64 -19.82 -25.11 19.75
N ASN A 65 -19.13 -25.87 20.61
CA ASN A 65 -18.49 -25.38 21.84
C ASN A 65 -17.24 -24.51 21.61
N PHE A 66 -17.09 -23.88 20.43
CA PHE A 66 -15.98 -22.98 20.15
C PHE A 66 -16.49 -21.57 19.86
N HIS A 67 -15.73 -20.57 20.32
CA HIS A 67 -16.05 -19.17 20.05
C HIS A 67 -15.68 -18.80 18.61
N ALA A 68 -16.69 -18.45 17.80
CA ALA A 68 -16.55 -17.96 16.43
C ALA A 68 -15.51 -16.81 16.30
N GLY A 69 -15.36 -16.00 17.36
CA GLY A 69 -14.40 -14.90 17.44
C GLY A 69 -12.93 -15.31 17.22
N TRP A 70 -12.55 -16.54 17.56
CA TRP A 70 -11.18 -17.04 17.34
C TRP A 70 -10.80 -17.17 15.86
N ILE A 71 -11.78 -17.36 14.98
CA ILE A 71 -11.56 -17.48 13.53
C ILE A 71 -11.68 -16.10 12.87
N ILE A 72 -12.61 -15.28 13.37
CA ILE A 72 -12.91 -13.95 12.82
C ILE A 72 -11.79 -12.97 13.16
N GLY A 73 -11.32 -12.96 14.41
CA GLY A 73 -10.27 -12.07 14.90
C GLY A 73 -9.03 -12.01 14.00
N PRO A 74 -8.29 -13.12 13.79
CA PRO A 74 -7.09 -13.10 12.97
C PRO A 74 -7.37 -12.75 11.49
N THR A 75 -8.54 -13.12 10.96
CA THR A 75 -8.93 -12.78 9.59
C THR A 75 -9.12 -11.26 9.42
N VAL A 76 -9.84 -10.63 10.37
CA VAL A 76 -10.09 -9.18 10.36
C VAL A 76 -8.80 -8.40 10.62
N ILE A 77 -7.95 -8.86 11.55
CA ILE A 77 -6.65 -8.22 11.81
C ILE A 77 -5.76 -8.25 10.56
N SER A 78 -5.68 -9.39 9.87
CA SER A 78 -4.88 -9.51 8.65
C SER A 78 -5.39 -8.59 7.54
N ALA A 79 -6.72 -8.49 7.38
CA ALA A 79 -7.33 -7.59 6.40
C ALA A 79 -7.11 -6.10 6.75
N LEU A 80 -7.22 -5.75 8.03
CA LEU A 80 -6.88 -4.41 8.52
C LEU A 80 -5.42 -4.08 8.27
N LEU A 81 -4.50 -5.00 8.52
CA LEU A 81 -3.07 -4.82 8.24
C LEU A 81 -2.81 -4.60 6.74
N CYS A 82 -3.39 -5.42 5.87
CA CYS A 82 -3.28 -5.23 4.42
C CYS A 82 -3.82 -3.87 3.98
N THR A 83 -4.95 -3.45 4.54
CA THR A 83 -5.56 -2.15 4.26
C THR A 83 -4.67 -1.01 4.78
N ALA A 84 -4.16 -1.12 6.01
CA ALA A 84 -3.30 -0.13 6.63
C ALA A 84 -1.99 0.03 5.85
N VAL A 85 -1.33 -1.06 5.45
CA VAL A 85 -0.12 -1.03 4.62
C VAL A 85 -0.38 -0.35 3.28
N TYR A 86 -1.54 -0.58 2.65
CA TYR A 86 -1.92 0.11 1.43
C TYR A 86 -2.04 1.64 1.65
N PHE A 87 -2.68 2.07 2.73
CA PHE A 87 -2.83 3.49 3.06
C PHE A 87 -1.53 4.16 3.57
N TRP A 88 -0.61 3.39 4.17
CA TRP A 88 0.64 3.92 4.75
C TRP A 88 1.80 4.01 3.73
N ARG A 89 1.66 3.33 2.59
CA ARG A 89 2.60 3.42 1.47
C ARG A 89 2.44 4.73 0.67
N ASP A 90 1.45 5.57 0.99
CA ASP A 90 1.11 6.89 0.41
C ASP A 90 1.06 8.02 1.46
#